data_AF-A0A0F2N767-F1
#
_entry.id   AF-A0A0F2N767-F1
#
_cell.length_a   1.000
_cell.length_b   1.000
_cell.length_c   1.000
_cell.angle_alpha   90.00
_cell.angle_beta   90.00
_cell.angle_gamma   90.00
#
_symmetry.space_group_name_H-M   'P 1'
#
loop_
_entity.id
_entity.type
_entity.pdbx_description
1 polymer ?
#
loop_
_entity_poly.entity_id
_entity_poly.type
_entity_poly.pdbx_seq_one_letter_code
_entity_poly.pdbx_strand_id
1 'polypeptide(L)'
;MEKDSGPENGEELLNILIGALEKLQKSDRLDSPGYRSYLHGQVYGLATALRILYPGHGNLGERAALAVRPVITEHVCHCEEKDTI
;
A
#
# COMPACT_ATOMS: atom_id res chain seq x y z
N MET A 1 29.25 7.22 -8.92
CA MET A 1 28.51 7.75 -7.77
C MET A 1 27.17 7.05 -7.74
N GLU A 2 27.08 5.96 -6.98
CA GLU A 2 25.76 5.40 -6.62
C GLU A 2 25.06 6.47 -5.80
N LYS A 3 23.93 6.95 -6.30
CA LYS A 3 23.08 7.90 -5.60
C LYS A 3 22.43 7.09 -4.49
N ASP A 4 23.02 7.14 -3.29
CA ASP A 4 22.46 6.50 -2.11
C ASP A 4 21.00 6.90 -2.02
N SER A 5 20.10 5.92 -2.19
CA SER A 5 18.66 6.14 -2.25
C SER A 5 18.19 6.44 -0.84
N GLY A 6 18.40 7.69 -0.43
CA GLY A 6 18.17 8.15 0.93
C GLY A 6 16.74 7.91 1.42
N PRO A 7 16.53 8.01 2.74
CA PRO A 7 15.25 7.71 3.38
C PRO A 7 14.06 8.53 2.83
N GLU A 8 14.31 9.72 2.28
CA GLU A 8 13.28 10.58 1.66
C GLU A 8 12.62 9.91 0.44
N ASN A 9 13.40 9.23 -0.41
CA ASN A 9 12.87 8.50 -1.57
C ASN A 9 11.99 7.31 -1.14
N GLY A 10 12.28 6.72 0.02
CA GLY A 10 11.51 5.61 0.58
C GLY A 10 10.15 6.06 1.11
N GLU A 11 10.09 7.20 1.80
CA GLU A 11 8.81 7.79 2.24
C GLU A 11 7.95 8.22 1.05
N GLU A 12 8.55 8.75 -0.02
CA GLU A 12 7.81 9.09 -1.24
C GLU A 12 7.18 7.84 -1.87
N LEU A 13 7.94 6.75 -2.00
CA LEU A 13 7.42 5.47 -2.48
C LEU A 13 6.30 4.91 -1.59
N LEU A 14 6.43 5.06 -0.27
CA LEU A 14 5.39 4.65 0.66
C LEU A 14 4.12 5.48 0.53
N ASN A 15 4.23 6.80 0.33
CA ASN A 15 3.08 7.66 0.08
C ASN A 15 2.38 7.33 -1.24
N ILE A 16 3.14 7.00 -2.28
CA ILE A 16 2.57 6.52 -3.56
C ILE A 16 1.84 5.19 -3.35
N LEU A 17 2.40 4.27 -2.58
CA LEU A 17 1.75 2.99 -2.23
C LEU A 17 0.41 3.23 -1.52
N ILE A 18 0.40 4.08 -0.49
CA ILE A 18 -0.82 4.43 0.25
C ILE A 18 -1.87 5.04 -0.68
N GLY A 19 -1.47 5.98 -1.54
CA GLY A 19 -2.39 6.58 -2.52
C GLY A 19 -2.95 5.57 -3.53
N ALA A 20 -2.16 4.57 -3.94
CA ALA A 20 -2.63 3.49 -4.81
C ALA A 20 -3.63 2.56 -4.09
N LEU A 21 -3.39 2.25 -2.82
CA LEU A 21 -4.30 1.46 -1.98
C LEU A 21 -5.64 2.16 -1.77
N GLU A 22 -5.65 3.46 -1.50
CA GLU A 22 -6.89 4.24 -1.40
C GLU A 22 -7.69 4.24 -2.70
N LYS A 23 -7.00 4.40 -3.85
CA LYS A 23 -7.65 4.31 -5.17
C LYS A 23 -8.23 2.93 -5.41
N LEU A 24 -7.53 1.88 -5.00
CA LEU A 24 -8.00 0.50 -5.14
C LEU A 24 -9.26 0.26 -4.30
N GLN A 25 -9.28 0.68 -3.04
CA GLN A 25 -10.48 0.61 -2.18
C GLN A 25 -11.66 1.41 -2.77
N LYS A 26 -11.40 2.60 -3.31
CA LYS A 26 -12.45 3.42 -3.96
C LYS A 26 -12.91 2.81 -5.30
N SER A 27 -12.04 2.04 -5.95
CA SER A 27 -12.35 1.39 -7.24
C SER A 27 -13.30 0.20 -7.12
N ASP A 28 -13.60 -0.32 -5.93
CA ASP A 28 -14.74 -1.25 -5.73
C ASP A 28 -16.06 -0.64 -6.21
N ARG A 29 -16.16 0.71 -6.22
CA ARG A 29 -17.33 1.44 -6.71
C ARG A 29 -17.30 1.70 -8.22
N LEU A 30 -16.17 1.44 -8.87
CA LEU A 30 -15.99 1.66 -10.30
C LEU A 30 -16.00 0.28 -10.98
N ASP A 31 -17.00 0.02 -11.81
CA ASP A 31 -17.16 -1.24 -12.54
C ASP A 31 -16.16 -1.37 -13.71
N SER A 32 -14.86 -1.30 -13.39
CA SER A 32 -13.77 -1.39 -14.34
C SER A 32 -12.73 -2.40 -13.86
N PRO A 33 -12.89 -3.69 -14.21
CA PRO A 33 -11.96 -4.75 -13.84
C PRO A 33 -10.51 -4.45 -14.25
N GLY A 34 -10.31 -3.86 -15.42
CA GLY A 34 -8.96 -3.51 -15.92
C GLY A 34 -8.25 -2.47 -15.06
N TYR A 35 -8.98 -1.45 -14.57
CA TYR A 35 -8.40 -0.44 -13.70
C TYR A 35 -8.00 -1.02 -12.33
N ARG A 36 -8.83 -1.92 -11.78
CA ARG A 36 -8.51 -2.66 -10.55
C ARG A 36 -7.23 -3.48 -10.70
N SER A 37 -7.12 -4.27 -11.77
CA SER A 37 -5.91 -5.08 -12.03
C SER A 37 -4.65 -4.22 -12.17
N TYR A 38 -4.75 -3.06 -12.83
CA TYR A 38 -3.65 -2.10 -12.93
C TYR A 38 -3.22 -1.57 -11.56
N LEU A 39 -4.17 -1.21 -10.69
CA LEU A 39 -3.88 -0.75 -9.33
C LEU A 39 -3.25 -1.85 -8.46
N HIS A 40 -3.73 -3.10 -8.55
CA HIS A 40 -3.10 -4.23 -7.86
C HIS A 40 -1.64 -4.42 -8.29
N GLY A 41 -1.36 -4.32 -9.60
CA GLY A 41 0.01 -4.42 -10.12
C GLY A 41 0.94 -3.32 -9.56
N GLN A 42 0.45 -2.08 -9.48
CA GLN A 42 1.20 -0.98 -8.87
C GLN A 42 1.47 -1.21 -7.38
N VAL A 43 0.44 -1.60 -6.62
CA VAL A 43 0.56 -1.89 -5.18
C VAL A 43 1.61 -2.97 -4.93
N TYR A 44 1.57 -4.06 -5.68
CA TYR A 44 2.54 -5.15 -5.57
C TYR A 44 3.97 -4.69 -5.89
N GLY A 45 4.15 -3.93 -6.97
CA GLY A 45 5.46 -3.41 -7.38
C GLY A 45 6.07 -2.47 -6.33
N LEU A 46 5.27 -1.54 -5.80
CA LEU A 46 5.72 -0.58 -4.79
C LEU A 46 6.06 -1.26 -3.46
N ALA A 47 5.24 -2.19 -3.00
CA ALA A 47 5.51 -2.94 -1.78
C ALA A 47 6.79 -3.79 -1.90
N THR A 48 7.01 -4.40 -3.07
CA THR A 48 8.24 -5.15 -3.37
C THR A 48 9.45 -4.22 -3.39
N ALA A 49 9.35 -3.05 -4.03
CA ALA A 49 10.42 -2.06 -4.07
C ALA A 49 10.79 -1.56 -2.67
N LEU A 50 9.79 -1.24 -1.83
CA LEU A 50 10.00 -0.82 -0.44
C LEU A 50 10.68 -1.92 0.39
N ARG A 51 10.30 -3.18 0.21
CA ARG A 51 10.94 -4.31 0.89
C ARG A 51 12.40 -4.53 0.47
N ILE A 52 12.71 -4.40 -0.82
CA ILE A 52 14.05 -4.67 -1.35
C ILE A 52 15.00 -3.50 -1.07
N LEU A 53 14.54 -2.27 -1.31
CA LEU A 53 15.37 -1.07 -1.27
C LEU A 53 15.47 -0.47 0.14
N TYR A 54 14.48 -0.71 1.01
CA TYR A 54 14.41 -0.14 2.35
C TYR A 54 14.16 -1.20 3.44
N PRO A 55 15.04 -2.21 3.60
CA PRO A 55 14.83 -3.31 4.53
C PRO A 55 14.99 -2.95 6.01
N GLY A 56 15.48 -1.74 6.36
CA GLY A 56 15.80 -1.41 7.77
C GLY A 56 15.75 0.07 8.20
N HIS A 57 15.82 1.05 7.30
CA HIS A 57 15.67 2.46 7.67
C HIS A 57 14.19 2.84 7.80
N GLY A 58 13.77 3.32 8.99
CA GLY A 58 12.41 3.84 9.23
C GLY A 58 11.28 2.80 9.15
N ASN A 59 11.64 1.51 9.07
CA ASN A 59 10.71 0.38 9.00
C ASN A 59 9.72 0.44 7.82
N LEU A 60 10.15 1.02 6.70
CA LEU A 60 9.29 1.29 5.53
C LEU A 60 8.77 0.01 4.88
N GLY A 61 9.59 -1.05 4.79
CA GLY A 61 9.15 -2.35 4.30
C GLY A 61 8.04 -2.98 5.15
N GLU A 62 8.12 -2.86 6.48
CA GLU A 62 7.06 -3.36 7.37
C GLU A 62 5.80 -2.49 7.28
N ARG A 63 5.94 -1.17 7.24
CA ARG A 63 4.81 -0.25 7.01
C ARG A 63 4.10 -0.55 5.70
N ALA A 64 4.84 -0.82 4.63
CA ALA A 64 4.30 -1.25 3.35
C ALA A 64 3.55 -2.58 3.47
N ALA A 65 4.13 -3.59 4.14
CA ALA A 65 3.49 -4.88 4.34
C ALA A 65 2.17 -4.77 5.14
N LEU A 66 2.16 -3.95 6.19
CA LEU A 66 0.95 -3.66 6.97
C LEU A 66 -0.11 -2.93 6.16
N ALA A 67 0.29 -1.95 5.34
CA ALA A 67 -0.63 -1.18 4.49
C ALA A 67 -1.30 -2.06 3.42
N VAL A 68 -0.58 -3.04 2.86
CA VAL A 68 -1.09 -3.90 1.79
C VAL A 68 -1.92 -5.07 2.32
N ARG A 69 -1.77 -5.43 3.61
CA ARG A 69 -2.49 -6.55 4.24
C ARG A 69 -4.00 -6.57 3.94
N PRO A 70 -4.78 -5.47 4.08
CA PRO A 70 -6.22 -5.47 3.78
C PRO A 70 -6.56 -5.88 2.34
N VAL A 71 -5.67 -5.59 1.39
CA VAL A 71 -5.85 -5.92 -0.03
C VAL A 71 -5.51 -7.38 -0.32
N ILE A 72 -4.52 -7.96 0.37
CA ILE A 72 -4.15 -9.38 0.20
C ILE A 72 -5.13 -10.29 0.93
N THR A 73 -5.53 -9.92 2.14
CA THR A 73 -6.36 -10.77 3.00
C THR A 73 -7.85 -10.46 2.87
N GLU A 74 -8.24 -9.57 1.94
CA GLU A 74 -9.62 -9.06 1.77
C GLU A 74 -10.27 -8.61 3.09
N HIS A 75 -9.44 -8.26 4.07
CA HIS A 75 -9.89 -7.97 5.43
C HIS A 75 -10.30 -6.52 5.48
N VAL A 76 -11.56 -6.27 5.14
CA VAL A 76 -12.21 -5.02 5.46
C VAL A 76 -12.71 -5.15 6.90
N CYS A 77 -12.10 -4.43 7.83
CA CYS A 77 -12.60 -4.40 9.20
C CYS A 77 -13.84 -3.50 9.22
N HIS A 78 -15.03 -4.12 9.19
CA HIS A 78 -16.29 -3.45 9.50
C HIS A 78 -16.41 -3.32 11.01
N CYS A 79 -15.61 -2.44 11.62
CA CYS A 79 -15.88 -1.96 12.97
C CYS A 79 -17.09 -1.03 12.88
N GLU A 80 -18.29 -1.60 12.70
CA GLU A 80 -19.49 -0.91 13.15
C GLU A 80 -19.36 -0.72 14.66
N GLU A 81 -19.58 0.52 15.11
CA GLU A 81 -19.69 0.88 16.51
C GLU A 81 -20.62 -0.12 17.19
N LYS A 82 -20.04 -1.05 17.97
CA LYS A 82 -20.84 -1.93 18.80
C LYS A 82 -21.49 -1.07 19.87
N ASP A 83 -22.77 -0.80 19.65
CA ASP A 83 -23.83 -0.53 20.61
C ASP A 83 -23.35 -0.14 22.01
N THR A 84 -23.50 1.15 22.33
CA THR A 84 -23.68 1.54 23.73
C THR A 84 -25.04 2.21 23.88
N ILE A 85 -26.00 1.35 24.21
CA ILE A 85 -27.20 1.51 25.08
C ILE A 85 -27.73 2.93 25.24
#